data_AF-A0A699V7I9-F1
#
_entry.id   AF-A0A699V7I9-F1
#
_cell.length_a   1.000
_cell.length_b   1.000
_cell.length_c   1.000
_cell.angle_alpha   90.00
_cell.angle_beta   90.00
_cell.angle_gamma   90.00
#
_symmetry.space_group_name_H-M   'P 1'
#
loop_
_entity.id
_entity.type
_entity.pdbx_description
1 polymer ?
#
loop_
_entity_poly.entity_id
_entity_poly.type
_entity_poly.pdbx_seq_one_letter_code
_entity_poly.pdbx_strand_id
1 'polypeptide(L)' 'MFQISECKEKDRVKFAMATLYGRALTWWTGRTKAIGIKAANNTPWSEVIEEVVVIIDERKTAVRTRGEVMQGL' A
#
# COMPACT_ATOMS: atom_id res chain seq x y z
N MET A 1 -13.30 -10.65 -4.60
CA MET A 1 -12.58 -11.31 -3.49
C MET A 1 -13.23 -11.01 -2.14
N PHE A 2 -13.23 -9.78 -1.62
CA PHE A 2 -13.80 -9.49 -0.30
C PHE A 2 -15.31 -9.74 -0.14
N GLN A 3 -16.10 -9.52 -1.19
CA GLN A 3 -17.54 -9.83 -1.18
C GLN A 3 -17.80 -11.35 -1.10
N ILE A 4 -16.97 -12.15 -1.78
CA ILE A 4 -17.11 -13.61 -1.83
C ILE A 4 -16.68 -14.23 -0.49
N SER A 5 -15.63 -13.69 0.13
CA SER A 5 -15.13 -14.18 1.43
C SER A 5 -15.84 -13.58 2.65
N GLU A 6 -16.90 -12.77 2.44
CA GLU A 6 -17.59 -12.02 3.49
C GLU A 6 -16.62 -11.24 4.40
N CYS A 7 -15.52 -10.74 3.82
CA CYS A 7 -14.45 -10.09 4.55
C CYS A 7 -14.91 -8.71 5.04
N LYS A 8 -15.02 -8.60 6.36
CA LYS A 8 -15.35 -7.36 7.06
C LYS A 8 -14.31 -6.30 6.74
N GLU A 9 -14.76 -5.06 6.59
CA GLU A 9 -13.91 -3.94 6.17
C GLU A 9 -12.64 -3.80 7.02
N LYS A 10 -12.77 -3.94 8.35
CA LYS A 10 -11.67 -3.91 9.32
C LYS A 10 -10.59 -4.98 9.11
N ASP A 11 -10.89 -6.05 8.38
CA ASP A 11 -10.01 -7.19 8.15
C ASP A 11 -9.46 -7.22 6.72
N ARG A 12 -9.95 -6.36 5.81
CA ARG A 12 -9.57 -6.33 4.39
C ARG A 12 -8.08 -6.08 4.19
N VAL A 13 -7.51 -5.12 4.93
CA VAL A 13 -6.07 -4.82 4.86
C VAL A 13 -5.27 -6.05 5.29
N LYS A 14 -5.53 -6.62 6.47
CA LYS A 14 -4.82 -7.83 6.92
C LYS A 14 -4.87 -8.96 5.90
N PHE A 15 -6.06 -9.20 5.34
CA PHE A 15 -6.27 -10.27 4.37
C PHE A 15 -5.50 -10.02 3.07
N ALA A 16 -5.62 -8.83 2.48
CA ALA A 16 -4.95 -8.52 1.22
C ALA A 16 -3.44 -8.36 1.36
N MET A 17 -2.96 -7.82 2.48
CA MET A 17 -1.52 -7.64 2.68
C MET A 17 -0.78 -8.98 2.80
N ALA A 18 -1.47 -10.04 3.27
CA ALA A 18 -0.93 -11.39 3.32
C ALA A 18 -0.68 -12.02 1.92
N THR A 19 -1.24 -11.45 0.86
CA THR A 19 -1.07 -11.95 -0.53
C THR A 19 -0.10 -11.12 -1.36
N LEU A 20 0.51 -10.08 -0.78
CA LEU A 20 1.47 -9.24 -1.49
C LEU A 20 2.78 -9.98 -1.76
N TYR A 21 3.40 -9.62 -2.88
CA TYR A 21 4.73 -10.09 -3.28
C TYR A 21 5.55 -8.94 -3.90
N GLY A 22 6.85 -9.17 -4.08
CA GLY A 22 7.75 -8.24 -4.77
C GLY A 22 7.78 -6.83 -4.16
N ARG A 23 7.66 -5.81 -5.03
CA ARG A 23 7.71 -4.39 -4.61
C ARG A 23 6.62 -4.03 -3.61
N ALA A 24 5.41 -4.56 -3.78
CA ALA A 24 4.30 -4.27 -2.88
C ALA A 24 4.56 -4.83 -1.47
N LEU A 25 5.12 -6.03 -1.36
CA LEU A 25 5.50 -6.61 -0.06
C LEU A 25 6.64 -5.83 0.62
N THR A 26 7.61 -5.37 -0.17
CA THR A 26 8.72 -4.54 0.33
C THR A 26 8.20 -3.24 0.91
N TRP A 27 7.29 -2.57 0.20
CA TRP A 27 6.63 -1.37 0.72
C TRP A 27 5.82 -1.66 1.98
N TRP A 28 5.01 -2.72 2.00
CA TRP A 28 4.19 -3.05 3.18
C TRP A 28 5.06 -3.31 4.42
N THR A 29 6.22 -3.96 4.23
CA THR A 29 7.22 -4.16 5.28
C THR A 29 7.82 -2.84 5.76
N GLY A 30 8.09 -1.89 4.85
CA GLY A 30 8.55 -0.55 5.20
C GLY A 30 7.50 0.25 5.98
N ARG A 31 6.25 0.24 5.51
CA ARG A 31 5.12 0.93 6.16
C ARG A 31 4.88 0.39 7.56
N THR A 32 4.79 -0.93 7.73
CA THR A 32 4.58 -1.54 9.05
C THR A 32 5.71 -1.26 10.03
N LYS A 33 6.96 -1.10 9.56
CA LYS A 33 8.08 -0.62 10.39
C LYS A 33 7.93 0.85 10.77
N ALA A 34 7.47 1.71 9.85
CA ALA A 34 7.37 3.15 10.07
C ALA A 34 6.22 3.53 11.03
N ILE A 35 5.04 2.95 10.86
CA ILE A 35 3.84 3.33 11.64
C ILE A 35 3.36 2.24 12.60
N GLY A 36 4.00 1.07 12.60
CA GLY A 36 3.60 -0.08 13.39
C GLY A 36 2.50 -0.91 12.71
N ILE A 37 2.59 -2.23 12.83
CA ILE A 37 1.65 -3.17 12.20
C ILE A 37 0.19 -2.98 12.62
N LYS A 38 -0.06 -2.54 13.86
CA LYS A 38 -1.42 -2.28 14.35
C LYS A 38 -2.05 -1.08 13.66
N ALA A 39 -1.32 0.03 13.54
CA ALA A 39 -1.82 1.21 12.84
C ALA A 39 -1.95 0.93 11.34
N ALA A 40 -0.95 0.30 10.73
CA ALA A 40 -0.99 -0.09 9.33
C ALA A 40 -2.22 -0.95 9.00
N ASN A 41 -2.51 -1.98 9.79
CA ASN A 41 -3.68 -2.85 9.61
C ASN A 41 -5.02 -2.15 9.81
N ASN A 42 -5.06 -1.03 10.54
CA ASN A 42 -6.27 -0.26 10.78
C ASN A 42 -6.46 0.89 9.77
N THR A 43 -5.52 1.08 8.83
CA THR A 43 -5.65 2.06 7.75
C THR A 43 -6.90 1.71 6.92
N PRO A 44 -7.71 2.70 6.49
CA PRO A 44 -8.82 2.45 5.58
C PRO A 44 -8.35 1.73 4.31
N TRP A 45 -9.11 0.75 3.85
CA TRP A 45 -8.75 -0.03 2.65
C TRP A 45 -8.58 0.85 1.41
N SER A 46 -9.38 1.91 1.27
CA SER A 46 -9.31 2.87 0.15
C SER A 46 -7.96 3.58 0.04
N GLU A 47 -7.40 4.01 1.18
CA GLU A 47 -6.08 4.65 1.21
C GLU A 47 -4.98 3.66 0.81
N VAL A 48 -5.05 2.46 1.38
CA VAL A 48 -4.05 1.40 1.13
C VAL A 48 -4.04 0.98 -0.35
N ILE A 49 -5.21 0.83 -0.98
CA ILE A 49 -5.27 0.41 -2.37
C ILE A 49 -4.75 1.49 -3.33
N GLU A 50 -5.00 2.78 -3.04
CA GLU A 50 -4.43 3.88 -3.82
C GLU A 50 -2.91 3.87 -3.80
N GLU A 51 -2.31 3.67 -2.61
CA GLU A 51 -0.85 3.57 -2.48
C GLU A 51 -0.29 2.33 -3.19
N VAL A 52 -0.93 1.17 -3.02
CA VAL A 52 -0.49 -0.06 -3.69
C VAL A 52 -0.54 0.09 -5.21
N VAL A 53 -1.58 0.71 -5.76
CA VAL A 53 -1.68 1.00 -7.21
C VAL A 53 -0.52 1.87 -7.69
N VAL A 54 -0.12 2.88 -6.93
CA VAL A 54 1.04 3.71 -7.28
C VAL A 54 2.35 2.90 -7.26
N ILE A 55 2.48 1.95 -6.34
CA ILE A 55 3.73 1.17 -6.16
C ILE A 55 3.90 0.09 -7.20
N ILE A 56 2.81 -0.50 -7.66
CA ILE A 56 2.86 -1.47 -8.75
C ILE A 56 2.98 -0.76 -10.11
N ASP A 57 2.50 0.47 -10.25
CA ASP A 57 2.57 1.27 -11.48
C ASP A 57 3.90 2.03 -11.60
N GLU A 58 4.78 1.52 -12.47
CA GLU A 58 6.09 2.10 -12.77
C GLU A 58 6.00 3.50 -13.39
N ARG A 59 4.91 3.78 -14.12
CA ARG A 59 4.73 5.08 -14.78
C ARG A 59 4.47 6.17 -13.75
N LYS A 60 3.73 5.86 -12.68
CA LYS A 60 3.40 6.81 -11.60
C LYS A 60 4.54 7.00 -10.61
N THR A 61 5.30 5.96 -10.30
CA THR A 61 6.50 6.07 -9.47
C THR A 61 7.58 6.94 -10.13
N ALA A 62 7.83 6.76 -11.43
CA ALA A 62 8.78 7.59 -12.17
C ALA A 62 8.41 9.09 -12.18
N VAL A 63 7.11 9.42 -12.28
CA VAL A 63 6.61 10.80 -12.19
C VAL A 63 6.81 11.37 -10.79
N ARG A 64 6.55 10.59 -9.72
CA ARG A 64 6.81 11.02 -8.33
C ARG A 64 8.30 11.34 -8.13
N THR A 65 9.20 10.43 -8.52
CA THR A 65 10.65 10.66 -8.39
C THR A 65 11.10 11.88 -9.19
N ARG A 66 10.59 12.05 -10.43
CA ARG A 66 10.93 13.21 -11.25
C ARG A 66 10.39 14.52 -10.68
N GLY A 67 9.21 14.52 -10.06
CA GLY A 67 8.63 15.67 -9.39
C GLY A 67 9.39 16.10 -8.15
N GLU A 68 9.83 15.14 -7.32
CA GLU A 68 10.67 15.39 -6.14
C GLU A 68 12.06 15.96 -6.53
N VAL A 69 12.66 15.44 -7.61
CA VAL A 69 13.95 15.95 -8.12
C VAL A 69 13.85 17.38 -8.64
N MET A 70 12.70 17.78 -9.21
CA MET A 70 12.51 19.14 -9.77
C MET A 70 12.08 20.18 -8.74
N GLN A 71 11.60 19.78 -7.55
CA GLN A 71 11.25 20.70 -6.46
C GLN A 71 12.44 20.99 -5.51
N GLY A 72 13.56 20.28 -5.69
CA GLY A 72 14.80 20.48 -4.92
C GLY A 72 15.88 21.31 -5.63
N LEU A 73 15.56 21.98 -6.74
CA LEU A 73 16.39 22.92 -7.51
C LEU A 73 15.76 24.31 -7.47
#